data_AF-A0A941PU78-F1
#
_entry.id   AF-A0A941PU78-F1
#
_cell.length_a   1.000
_cell.length_b   1.000
_cell.length_c   1.000
_cell.angle_alpha   90.00
_cell.angle_beta   90.00
_cell.angle_gamma   90.00
#
_symmetry.space_group_name_H-M   'P 1'
#
loop_
_entity.id
_entity.type
_entity.pdbx_description
1 polymer ?
#
loop_
_entity_poly.entity_id
_entity_poly.type
_entity_poly.pdbx_seq_one_letter_code
_entity_poly.pdbx_strand_id
1 'polypeptide(L)'
;MTSTARERFIALLQRDILEIDAAELDFGIYRVLNHRRAAVERFIGEELPARIDAALASLPGSAGEDEQSRIYNALHTFFARYYDSGDFLPRQRRGKAGRYSVPYDGSDTHFHWATKGSHYVKSGERFAGYAYTQPDGTRVRLAVAAASVERDNVKGAQRHYVPQAVEPPGEAHPGEWRLVFEYRPLAEDEAKAYGGARKARGAAAQEADDDDGGGDTPAAEGASVQERIVNAWFAAGKPKLPKALDAALLQRHALRYARGRSTDFFVHPQLGRFLQGELDHYLRAEFVNLWDLPDAALARERGKLAIARDIGGAIIDVLAALEDLQAALFEKRKFVLAAHYLVQCSWLARQGAAGAALVQRAAAHAPQAARWRQWLGEAEGSGAGGAELLARCPHLPPDTALFDAAFQWEALAAVP
;
A
#
# COMPACT_ATOMS: atom_id res chain seq x y z
N MET A 1 12.33 -11.16 29.81
CA MET A 1 12.36 -12.55 29.32
C MET A 1 12.71 -12.50 27.84
N THR A 2 13.77 -13.18 27.41
CA THR A 2 14.14 -13.27 25.98
C THR A 2 13.12 -14.13 25.25
N SER A 3 12.50 -13.56 24.20
CA SER A 3 11.51 -14.27 23.39
C SER A 3 12.11 -15.51 22.71
N THR A 4 11.35 -16.61 22.67
CA THR A 4 11.80 -17.87 22.07
C THR A 4 11.96 -17.76 20.55
N ALA A 5 12.73 -18.66 19.92
CA ALA A 5 12.89 -18.67 18.45
C ALA A 5 11.54 -18.75 17.72
N ARG A 6 10.62 -19.56 18.25
CA ARG A 6 9.24 -19.70 17.78
C ARG A 6 8.49 -18.38 17.84
N GLU A 7 8.46 -17.74 19.01
CA GLU A 7 7.74 -16.48 19.21
C GLU A 7 8.24 -15.38 18.28
N ARG A 8 9.56 -15.25 18.11
CA ARG A 8 10.15 -14.27 17.18
C ARG A 8 9.69 -14.52 15.75
N PHE A 9 9.71 -15.78 15.31
CA PHE A 9 9.28 -16.14 13.96
C PHE A 9 7.78 -15.89 13.73
N ILE A 10 6.94 -16.28 14.68
CA ILE A 10 5.50 -16.02 14.62
C ILE A 10 5.23 -14.52 14.62
N ALA A 11 5.92 -13.75 15.46
CA ALA A 11 5.79 -12.29 15.50
C ALA A 11 6.15 -11.64 14.16
N LEU A 12 7.25 -12.07 13.51
CA LEU A 12 7.62 -11.60 12.17
C LEU A 12 6.50 -11.85 11.16
N LEU A 13 5.95 -13.06 11.12
CA LEU A 13 4.87 -13.39 10.18
C LEU A 13 3.60 -12.60 10.46
N GLN A 14 3.16 -12.55 11.72
CA GLN A 14 1.87 -11.96 12.09
C GLN A 14 1.90 -10.43 12.07
N ARG A 15 2.95 -9.81 12.64
CA ARG A 15 2.98 -8.37 12.88
C ARG A 15 3.63 -7.61 11.74
N ASP A 16 4.73 -8.14 11.22
CA ASP A 16 5.53 -7.42 10.25
C ASP A 16 5.07 -7.74 8.83
N ILE A 17 5.01 -9.03 8.45
CA ILE A 17 4.75 -9.45 7.07
C ILE A 17 3.25 -9.38 6.71
N LEU A 18 2.41 -10.04 7.49
CA LEU A 18 0.97 -10.12 7.19
C LEU A 18 0.16 -8.98 7.82
N GLU A 19 0.77 -8.26 8.77
CA GLU A 19 0.15 -7.20 9.54
C GLU A 19 -1.27 -7.58 10.01
N ILE A 20 -1.44 -8.75 10.64
CA ILE A 20 -2.75 -9.25 11.09
C ILE A 20 -3.36 -8.30 12.13
N ASP A 21 -2.53 -7.61 12.90
CA ASP A 21 -2.94 -6.53 13.82
C ASP A 21 -3.54 -5.32 13.07
N ALA A 22 -3.38 -5.26 11.74
CA ALA A 22 -4.01 -4.28 10.87
C ALA A 22 -5.34 -4.76 10.28
N ALA A 23 -5.89 -5.90 10.68
CA ALA A 23 -7.21 -6.30 10.20
C ALA A 23 -8.37 -5.47 10.80
N GLU A 24 -8.14 -4.49 11.67
CA GLU A 24 -9.20 -3.47 11.88
C GLU A 24 -9.44 -2.63 10.60
N LEU A 25 -8.51 -2.66 9.63
CA LEU A 25 -8.58 -1.91 8.39
C LEU A 25 -9.57 -2.53 7.38
N ASP A 26 -10.44 -1.69 6.84
CA ASP A 26 -11.56 -2.11 6.00
C ASP A 26 -11.40 -1.69 4.52
N PHE A 27 -10.18 -1.73 3.99
CA PHE A 27 -9.88 -1.35 2.60
C PHE A 27 -8.83 -2.27 1.96
N GLY A 28 -8.77 -2.27 0.62
CA GLY A 28 -7.77 -3.02 -0.14
C GLY A 28 -7.72 -4.51 0.21
N ILE A 29 -6.49 -5.05 0.29
CA ILE A 29 -6.22 -6.44 0.65
C ILE A 29 -6.65 -6.80 2.09
N TYR A 30 -6.68 -5.81 2.99
CA TYR A 30 -7.04 -6.04 4.40
C TYR A 30 -8.49 -6.48 4.57
N ARG A 31 -9.40 -6.15 3.62
CA ARG A 31 -10.77 -6.72 3.60
C ARG A 31 -10.76 -8.24 3.44
N VAL A 32 -9.89 -8.75 2.58
CA VAL A 32 -9.80 -10.19 2.31
C VAL A 32 -9.10 -10.90 3.46
N LEU A 33 -8.01 -10.32 3.97
CA LEU A 33 -7.35 -10.80 5.19
C LEU A 33 -8.33 -10.84 6.36
N ASN A 34 -9.18 -9.83 6.51
CA ASN A 34 -10.24 -9.81 7.52
C ASN A 34 -11.23 -10.96 7.40
N HIS A 35 -11.76 -11.17 6.21
CA HIS A 35 -12.72 -12.24 5.97
C HIS A 35 -12.14 -13.63 6.27
N ARG A 36 -10.81 -13.79 6.15
CA ARG A 36 -10.09 -15.03 6.40
C ARG A 36 -9.23 -15.01 7.67
N ARG A 37 -9.37 -14.00 8.54
CA ARG A 37 -8.47 -13.77 9.68
C ARG A 37 -8.32 -15.00 10.55
N ALA A 38 -9.44 -15.59 10.99
CA ALA A 38 -9.43 -16.77 11.85
C ALA A 38 -8.68 -17.96 11.22
N ALA A 39 -8.75 -18.12 9.89
CA ALA A 39 -8.02 -19.18 9.19
C ALA A 39 -6.51 -18.87 9.15
N VAL A 40 -6.12 -17.61 8.91
CA VAL A 40 -4.71 -17.19 8.89
C VAL A 40 -4.09 -17.29 10.30
N GLU A 41 -4.80 -16.82 11.32
CA GLU A 41 -4.37 -16.90 12.72
C GLU A 41 -4.20 -18.35 13.18
N ARG A 42 -5.17 -19.22 12.88
CA ARG A 42 -5.08 -20.65 13.19
C ARG A 42 -3.92 -21.31 12.44
N PHE A 43 -3.74 -20.99 11.15
CA PHE A 43 -2.64 -21.52 10.36
C PHE A 43 -1.28 -21.17 11.00
N ILE A 44 -1.08 -19.92 11.42
CA ILE A 44 0.21 -19.45 11.95
C ILE A 44 0.44 -19.81 13.42
N GLY A 45 -0.60 -19.67 14.25
CA GLY A 45 -0.49 -19.87 15.70
C GLY A 45 -0.51 -21.33 16.12
N GLU A 46 -1.27 -22.16 15.40
CA GLU A 46 -1.56 -23.54 15.80
C GLU A 46 -1.05 -24.56 14.77
N GLU A 47 -1.50 -24.48 13.52
CA GLU A 47 -1.23 -25.52 12.52
C GLU A 47 0.26 -25.57 12.14
N LEU A 48 0.89 -24.41 11.93
CA LEU A 48 2.31 -24.32 11.58
C LEU A 48 3.19 -24.94 12.67
N PRO A 49 3.12 -24.51 13.95
CA PRO A 49 3.88 -25.14 15.03
C PRO A 49 3.60 -26.64 15.16
N ALA A 50 2.34 -27.06 15.10
CA ALA A 50 1.98 -28.47 15.19
C ALA A 50 2.59 -29.31 14.05
N ARG A 51 2.65 -28.76 12.82
CA ARG A 51 3.33 -29.41 11.69
C ARG A 51 4.83 -29.56 11.92
N ILE A 52 5.50 -28.55 12.48
CA ILE A 52 6.94 -28.65 12.80
C ILE A 52 7.17 -29.74 13.83
N ASP A 53 6.37 -29.73 14.90
CA ASP A 53 6.53 -30.65 16.03
C ASP A 53 6.28 -32.10 15.59
N ALA A 54 5.21 -32.33 14.82
CA ALA A 54 4.91 -33.64 14.26
C ALA A 54 6.01 -34.13 13.30
N ALA A 55 6.53 -33.25 12.44
CA ALA A 55 7.57 -33.62 11.49
C ALA A 55 8.91 -33.92 12.18
N LEU A 56 9.28 -33.16 13.21
CA LEU A 56 10.47 -33.43 14.03
C LEU A 56 10.35 -34.74 14.81
N ALA A 57 9.17 -35.05 15.35
CA ALA A 57 8.92 -36.32 16.05
C ALA A 57 9.05 -37.55 15.13
N SER A 58 8.84 -37.39 13.83
CA SER A 58 9.00 -38.47 12.84
C SER A 58 10.47 -38.76 12.48
N LEU A 59 11.41 -37.89 12.87
CA LEU A 59 12.83 -38.10 12.58
C LEU A 59 13.45 -39.16 13.50
N PRO A 60 14.36 -40.01 12.99
CA PRO A 60 15.01 -41.05 13.79
C PRO A 60 15.95 -40.45 14.85
N GLY A 61 15.71 -40.72 16.14
CA GLY A 61 16.44 -40.18 17.32
C GLY A 61 15.63 -39.10 18.08
N SER A 62 16.00 -38.77 19.33
CA SER A 62 15.22 -37.79 20.12
C SER A 62 15.38 -36.36 19.59
N ALA A 63 14.27 -35.64 19.40
CA ALA A 63 14.28 -34.21 19.13
C ALA A 63 14.65 -33.43 20.40
N GLY A 64 15.61 -32.50 20.29
CA GLY A 64 15.91 -31.52 21.33
C GLY A 64 15.35 -30.13 20.97
N GLU A 65 15.09 -29.28 21.96
CA GLU A 65 14.65 -27.88 21.78
C GLU A 65 15.56 -27.06 20.85
N ASP A 66 16.84 -27.44 20.76
CA ASP A 66 17.82 -26.84 19.85
C ASP A 66 17.48 -27.02 18.37
N GLU A 67 16.90 -28.16 17.98
CA GLU A 67 16.59 -28.44 16.56
C GLU A 67 15.37 -27.67 16.08
N GLN A 68 14.33 -27.60 16.91
CA GLN A 68 13.15 -26.79 16.63
C GLN A 68 13.52 -25.32 16.53
N SER A 69 14.33 -24.83 17.47
CA SER A 69 14.87 -23.47 17.46
C SER A 69 15.71 -23.19 16.22
N ARG A 70 16.51 -24.14 15.74
CA ARG A 70 17.30 -24.01 14.51
C ARG A 70 16.41 -23.82 13.29
N ILE A 71 15.32 -24.58 13.15
CA ILE A 71 14.38 -24.43 12.03
C ILE A 71 13.69 -23.06 12.08
N TYR A 72 13.16 -22.66 13.24
CA TYR A 72 12.53 -21.35 13.40
C TYR A 72 13.48 -20.20 13.09
N ASN A 73 14.71 -20.26 13.60
CA ASN A 73 15.71 -19.23 13.33
C ASN A 73 16.11 -19.18 11.85
N ALA A 74 16.18 -20.32 11.17
CA ALA A 74 16.49 -20.38 9.75
C ALA A 74 15.37 -19.74 8.91
N LEU A 75 14.12 -20.10 9.17
CA LEU A 75 12.96 -19.53 8.48
C LEU A 75 12.82 -18.03 8.78
N HIS A 76 12.99 -17.63 10.05
CA HIS A 76 13.02 -16.21 10.41
C HIS A 76 14.09 -15.46 9.65
N THR A 77 15.32 -15.98 9.61
CA THR A 77 16.44 -15.36 8.90
C THR A 77 16.16 -15.23 7.41
N PHE A 78 15.53 -16.25 6.82
CA PHE A 78 15.14 -16.23 5.42
C PHE A 78 14.09 -15.15 5.13
N PHE A 79 12.92 -15.20 5.79
CA PHE A 79 11.83 -14.27 5.49
C PHE A 79 12.18 -12.81 5.84
N ALA A 80 12.82 -12.57 6.99
CA ALA A 80 13.22 -11.23 7.41
C ALA A 80 14.27 -10.59 6.49
N ARG A 81 15.01 -11.38 5.71
CA ARG A 81 16.00 -10.87 4.76
C ARG A 81 15.33 -10.25 3.53
N TYR A 82 14.33 -10.95 2.98
CA TYR A 82 13.66 -10.53 1.75
C TYR A 82 12.53 -9.55 2.01
N TYR A 83 11.97 -9.53 3.21
CA TYR A 83 10.95 -8.55 3.59
C TYR A 83 11.53 -7.21 4.03
N ASP A 84 11.01 -6.11 3.51
CA ASP A 84 11.35 -4.76 3.91
C ASP A 84 10.13 -3.84 3.80
N SER A 85 9.62 -3.39 4.95
CA SER A 85 8.62 -2.31 5.05
C SER A 85 7.39 -2.46 4.12
N GLY A 86 6.88 -3.68 3.96
CA GLY A 86 5.73 -3.98 3.11
C GLY A 86 6.07 -4.66 1.78
N ASP A 87 7.35 -4.74 1.42
CA ASP A 87 7.82 -5.29 0.14
C ASP A 87 8.65 -6.55 0.31
N PHE A 88 8.58 -7.42 -0.70
CA PHE A 88 9.55 -8.49 -0.89
C PHE A 88 10.56 -8.09 -1.96
N LEU A 89 11.78 -7.77 -1.54
CA LEU A 89 12.84 -7.28 -2.41
C LEU A 89 13.94 -8.33 -2.59
N PRO A 90 14.44 -8.54 -3.82
CA PRO A 90 15.64 -9.34 -4.03
C PRO A 90 16.84 -8.78 -3.28
N ARG A 91 17.55 -9.65 -2.56
CA ARG A 91 18.77 -9.31 -1.84
C ARG A 91 19.96 -10.06 -2.42
N GLN A 92 21.15 -9.44 -2.34
CA GLN A 92 22.40 -10.11 -2.69
C GLN A 92 22.62 -11.33 -1.81
N ARG A 93 23.25 -12.38 -2.35
CA ARG A 93 23.67 -13.56 -1.58
C ARG A 93 24.70 -13.18 -0.51
N ARG A 94 24.76 -13.92 0.61
CA ARG A 94 25.71 -13.62 1.70
C ARG A 94 27.13 -13.95 1.26
N GLY A 95 28.11 -13.14 1.69
CA GLY A 95 29.53 -13.33 1.41
C GLY A 95 30.23 -12.05 0.94
N LYS A 96 31.57 -12.01 1.05
CA LYS A 96 32.42 -10.84 0.71
C LYS A 96 32.28 -10.36 -0.75
N ALA A 97 31.79 -11.22 -1.64
CA ALA A 97 31.50 -10.91 -3.04
C ALA A 97 30.06 -11.26 -3.38
N GLY A 98 29.09 -10.89 -2.52
CA GLY A 98 27.67 -11.20 -2.69
C GLY A 98 27.14 -10.80 -4.06
N ARG A 99 26.85 -11.79 -4.91
CA ARG A 99 26.26 -11.61 -6.25
C ARG A 99 24.77 -11.90 -6.21
N TYR A 100 24.02 -11.26 -7.10
CA TYR A 100 22.65 -11.66 -7.42
C TYR A 100 22.66 -12.87 -8.34
N SER A 101 21.69 -13.77 -8.15
CA SER A 101 21.38 -14.77 -9.17
C SER A 101 20.46 -14.13 -10.18
N VAL A 102 20.95 -13.89 -11.39
CA VAL A 102 20.14 -13.40 -12.50
C VAL A 102 19.81 -14.59 -13.40
N PRO A 103 18.53 -14.98 -13.55
CA PRO A 103 18.15 -16.01 -14.50
C PRO A 103 18.44 -15.52 -15.91
N TYR A 104 19.43 -16.14 -16.54
CA TYR A 104 19.95 -15.78 -17.85
C TYR A 104 19.71 -16.94 -18.80
N ASP A 105 19.12 -16.66 -19.96
CA ASP A 105 18.74 -17.64 -20.98
C ASP A 105 19.81 -17.83 -22.07
N GLY A 106 20.93 -17.10 -21.98
CA GLY A 106 22.01 -17.15 -22.98
C GLY A 106 21.98 -16.03 -24.01
N SER A 107 21.06 -15.05 -23.91
CA SER A 107 20.99 -13.92 -24.85
C SER A 107 22.22 -13.00 -24.79
N ASP A 108 22.77 -12.52 -25.90
CA ASP A 108 23.97 -11.65 -25.89
C ASP A 108 23.88 -10.41 -24.97
N THR A 109 22.68 -9.85 -24.79
CA THR A 109 22.43 -8.74 -23.86
C THR A 109 21.27 -9.04 -22.94
N HIS A 110 21.49 -8.93 -21.62
CA HIS A 110 20.44 -9.13 -20.61
C HIS A 110 20.39 -7.95 -19.63
N PHE A 111 19.36 -7.12 -19.73
CA PHE A 111 19.11 -6.03 -18.78
C PHE A 111 18.40 -6.56 -17.53
N HIS A 112 18.97 -6.25 -16.36
CA HIS A 112 18.42 -6.67 -15.08
C HIS A 112 18.54 -5.54 -14.04
N TRP A 113 17.49 -5.38 -13.24
CA TRP A 113 17.45 -4.55 -12.04
C TRP A 113 16.63 -5.28 -10.97
N ALA A 114 16.81 -4.92 -9.70
CA ALA A 114 16.29 -5.71 -8.58
C ALA A 114 14.77 -5.92 -8.61
N THR A 115 14.00 -4.89 -8.94
CA THR A 115 12.52 -4.94 -8.96
C THR A 115 11.94 -5.24 -10.34
N LYS A 116 12.72 -5.86 -11.23
CA LYS A 116 12.27 -6.18 -12.60
C LYS A 116 11.03 -7.09 -12.56
N GLY A 117 9.97 -6.64 -13.23
CA GLY A 117 8.70 -7.37 -13.29
C GLY A 117 7.77 -7.17 -12.09
N SER A 118 8.14 -6.30 -11.13
CA SER A 118 7.25 -5.87 -10.05
C SER A 118 6.50 -4.59 -10.44
N HIS A 119 5.30 -4.42 -9.92
CA HIS A 119 4.48 -3.22 -10.10
C HIS A 119 4.81 -2.20 -9.02
N TYR A 120 5.31 -1.03 -9.42
CA TYR A 120 5.51 0.07 -8.49
C TYR A 120 4.18 0.74 -8.16
N VAL A 121 3.86 0.85 -6.88
CA VAL A 121 2.66 1.53 -6.39
C VAL A 121 3.07 2.73 -5.56
N LYS A 122 2.56 3.89 -5.95
CA LYS A 122 2.78 5.13 -5.21
C LYS A 122 1.91 5.14 -3.95
N SER A 123 2.53 5.45 -2.82
CA SER A 123 1.93 5.44 -1.47
C SER A 123 0.56 6.14 -1.35
N GLY A 124 0.38 7.22 -2.10
CA GLY A 124 -0.83 8.06 -2.07
C GLY A 124 -2.10 7.33 -2.53
N GLU A 125 -1.98 6.24 -3.30
CA GLU A 125 -3.12 5.52 -3.87
C GLU A 125 -3.69 4.45 -2.92
N ARG A 126 -2.83 3.71 -2.18
CA ARG A 126 -3.24 2.62 -1.28
C ARG A 126 -4.05 3.09 -0.08
N PHE A 127 -3.76 4.29 0.41
CA PHE A 127 -4.36 4.86 1.63
C PHE A 127 -5.43 5.93 1.33
N ALA A 128 -5.98 5.98 0.13
CA ALA A 128 -7.11 6.86 -0.18
C ALA A 128 -8.38 6.49 0.62
N GLY A 129 -8.55 5.20 0.95
CA GLY A 129 -9.72 4.67 1.66
C GLY A 129 -9.44 4.16 3.06
N TYR A 130 -8.45 4.70 3.79
CA TYR A 130 -8.08 4.18 5.11
C TYR A 130 -9.19 4.42 6.15
N ALA A 131 -9.90 3.36 6.53
CA ALA A 131 -10.83 3.37 7.65
C ALA A 131 -10.66 2.11 8.50
N TYR A 132 -11.10 2.21 9.75
CA TYR A 132 -11.08 1.12 10.72
C TYR A 132 -12.29 1.18 11.64
N THR A 133 -12.58 0.05 12.29
CA THR A 133 -13.69 -0.07 13.25
C THR A 133 -13.14 -0.36 14.64
N GLN A 134 -13.58 0.41 15.63
CA GLN A 134 -13.23 0.23 17.04
C GLN A 134 -14.02 -0.95 17.65
N PRO A 135 -13.59 -1.52 18.79
CA PRO A 135 -14.29 -2.65 19.43
C PRO A 135 -15.75 -2.37 19.83
N ASP A 136 -16.10 -1.11 20.04
CA ASP A 136 -17.46 -0.64 20.34
C ASP A 136 -18.35 -0.49 19.09
N GLY A 137 -17.81 -0.78 17.90
CA GLY A 137 -18.47 -0.62 16.60
C GLY A 137 -18.32 0.77 15.99
N THR A 138 -17.66 1.72 16.65
CA THR A 138 -17.44 3.07 16.12
C THR A 138 -16.49 3.03 14.92
N ARG A 139 -16.91 3.58 13.79
CA ARG A 139 -16.11 3.60 12.55
C ARG A 139 -15.37 4.94 12.40
N VAL A 140 -14.10 4.86 12.02
CA VAL A 140 -13.23 6.02 11.84
C VAL A 140 -12.49 5.94 10.52
N ARG A 141 -12.49 7.04 9.77
CA ARG A 141 -11.78 7.22 8.51
C ARG A 141 -10.67 8.24 8.64
N LEU A 142 -9.52 7.96 8.04
CA LEU A 142 -8.44 8.92 7.88
C LEU A 142 -8.43 9.38 6.43
N ALA A 143 -8.39 10.70 6.24
CA ALA A 143 -8.42 11.32 4.92
C ALA A 143 -7.42 12.47 4.84
N VAL A 144 -6.97 12.80 3.63
CA VAL A 144 -6.27 14.06 3.38
C VAL A 144 -7.29 15.06 2.87
N ALA A 145 -7.33 16.27 3.45
CA ALA A 145 -8.11 17.38 2.91
C ALA A 145 -7.72 17.59 1.44
N ALA A 146 -8.69 17.83 0.56
CA ALA A 146 -8.41 18.04 -0.86
C ALA A 146 -7.34 19.13 -1.02
N ALA A 147 -6.11 18.70 -1.32
CA ALA A 147 -4.98 19.62 -1.41
C ALA A 147 -5.17 20.50 -2.65
N SER A 148 -4.96 21.80 -2.52
CA SER A 148 -4.71 22.63 -3.70
C SER A 148 -3.40 22.13 -4.29
N VAL A 149 -3.49 21.34 -5.35
CA VAL A 149 -2.32 20.92 -6.11
C VAL A 149 -1.81 22.18 -6.81
N GLU A 150 -0.79 22.82 -6.25
CA GLU A 150 -0.03 23.82 -6.99
C GLU A 150 0.46 23.18 -8.28
N ARG A 151 0.21 23.87 -9.39
CA ARG A 151 0.22 23.33 -10.74
C ARG A 151 1.62 23.10 -11.30
N ASP A 152 2.68 23.30 -10.51
CA ASP A 152 4.06 23.27 -10.98
C ASP A 152 4.95 22.39 -10.12
N ASN A 153 5.71 21.54 -10.81
CA ASN A 153 6.68 20.59 -10.28
C ASN A 153 7.97 21.30 -9.79
N VAL A 154 7.82 22.36 -8.98
CA VAL A 154 8.93 23.01 -8.31
C VAL A 154 9.34 22.12 -7.14
N LYS A 155 10.62 21.81 -7.04
CA LYS A 155 11.24 21.01 -5.98
C LYS A 155 11.15 21.76 -4.65
N GLY A 156 9.95 21.82 -4.07
CA GLY A 156 9.64 22.53 -2.83
C GLY A 156 10.12 21.77 -1.58
N ALA A 157 9.97 22.42 -0.42
CA ALA A 157 10.29 21.84 0.88
C ALA A 157 9.57 20.50 1.12
N GLN A 158 10.21 19.59 1.86
CA GLN A 158 9.65 18.28 2.17
C GLN A 158 8.29 18.45 2.88
N ARG A 159 7.26 17.83 2.30
CA ARG A 159 5.88 17.90 2.81
C ARG A 159 5.62 16.73 3.74
N HIS A 160 4.80 16.97 4.76
CA HIS A 160 4.44 15.98 5.77
C HIS A 160 2.92 15.92 5.92
N TYR A 161 2.43 14.78 6.41
CA TYR A 161 1.02 14.61 6.75
C TYR A 161 0.79 15.12 8.16
N VAL A 162 0.21 16.31 8.29
CA VAL A 162 -0.06 16.94 9.60
C VAL A 162 -1.52 16.69 9.97
N PRO A 163 -1.82 16.02 11.11
CA PRO A 163 -3.20 15.90 11.58
C PRO A 163 -3.79 17.29 11.88
N GLN A 164 -5.02 17.54 11.44
CA GLN A 164 -5.68 18.83 11.60
C GLN A 164 -6.80 18.74 12.63
N ALA A 165 -7.87 18.02 12.30
CA ALA A 165 -9.08 17.96 13.10
C ALA A 165 -9.79 16.62 12.95
N VAL A 166 -10.60 16.31 13.97
CA VAL A 166 -11.56 15.21 13.92
C VAL A 166 -12.94 15.78 13.64
N GLU A 167 -13.55 15.36 12.54
CA GLU A 167 -14.88 15.73 12.10
C GLU A 167 -15.91 14.67 12.53
N PRO A 168 -17.11 15.07 12.99
CA PRO A 168 -18.20 14.13 13.23
C PRO A 168 -18.71 13.50 11.93
N PRO A 169 -19.47 12.40 12.01
CA PRO A 169 -20.12 11.82 10.85
C PRO A 169 -20.97 12.85 10.09
N GLY A 170 -20.70 12.98 8.78
CA GLY A 170 -21.36 13.96 7.90
C GLY A 170 -22.10 13.30 6.74
N GLU A 171 -22.70 14.11 5.86
CA GLU A 171 -23.52 13.62 4.74
C GLU A 171 -22.77 12.70 3.77
N ALA A 172 -21.49 12.99 3.51
CA ALA A 172 -20.66 12.19 2.60
C ALA A 172 -20.34 10.78 3.15
N HIS A 173 -20.29 10.62 4.47
CA HIS A 173 -20.01 9.35 5.15
C HIS A 173 -20.84 9.26 6.44
N PRO A 174 -22.13 8.87 6.34
CA PRO A 174 -22.99 8.74 7.50
C PRO A 174 -22.45 7.63 8.42
N GLY A 175 -22.32 7.93 9.72
CA GLY A 175 -21.86 7.00 10.74
C GLY A 175 -20.34 6.81 10.87
N GLU A 176 -19.50 7.55 10.12
CA GLU A 176 -18.03 7.47 10.24
C GLU A 176 -17.43 8.77 10.76
N TRP A 177 -16.68 8.72 11.88
CA TRP A 177 -15.83 9.84 12.30
C TRP A 177 -14.67 10.01 11.33
N ARG A 178 -14.16 11.23 11.14
CA ARG A 178 -13.05 11.48 10.22
C ARG A 178 -11.90 12.23 10.87
N LEU A 179 -10.69 11.67 10.84
CA LEU A 179 -9.47 12.40 11.13
C LEU A 179 -8.88 12.93 9.82
N VAL A 180 -8.84 14.25 9.68
CA VAL A 180 -8.35 14.93 8.49
C VAL A 180 -6.88 15.29 8.65
N PHE A 181 -6.09 14.98 7.62
CA PHE A 181 -4.69 15.36 7.47
C PHE A 181 -4.55 16.44 6.42
N GLU A 182 -3.60 17.35 6.64
CA GLU A 182 -3.14 18.31 5.65
C GLU A 182 -1.77 17.88 5.14
N TYR A 183 -1.56 17.88 3.82
CA TYR A 183 -0.27 17.56 3.22
C TYR A 183 0.48 18.85 2.87
N ARG A 184 1.26 19.36 3.82
CA ARG A 184 1.93 20.67 3.73
C ARG A 184 3.38 20.63 4.20
N PRO A 185 4.23 21.59 3.80
CA PRO A 185 5.52 21.79 4.47
C PRO A 185 5.33 22.18 5.94
N LEU A 186 6.34 21.92 6.76
CA LEU A 186 6.37 22.37 8.15
C LEU A 186 6.62 23.87 8.23
N ALA A 187 5.98 24.52 9.21
CA ALA A 187 6.32 25.89 9.58
C ALA A 187 7.71 25.93 10.28
N GLU A 188 8.34 27.10 10.35
CA GLU A 188 9.70 27.21 10.91
C GLU A 188 9.82 26.76 12.37
N ASP A 189 8.78 27.01 13.17
CA ASP A 189 8.64 26.58 14.56
C ASP A 189 8.45 25.06 14.67
N GLU A 190 7.62 24.47 13.82
CA GLU A 190 7.43 23.02 13.73
C GLU A 190 8.70 22.30 13.24
N ALA A 191 9.42 22.88 12.28
CA ALA A 191 10.67 22.35 11.78
C ALA A 191 11.77 22.35 12.86
N LYS A 192 11.81 23.38 13.73
CA LYS A 192 12.70 23.41 14.90
C LYS A 192 12.29 22.37 15.95
N ALA A 193 10.99 22.19 16.18
CA ALA A 193 10.49 21.22 17.16
C ALA A 193 10.69 19.76 16.72
N TYR A 194 10.49 19.44 15.44
CA TYR A 194 10.45 18.07 14.92
C TYR A 194 11.59 17.71 13.95
N GLY A 195 12.48 18.64 13.59
CA GLY A 195 13.50 18.42 12.55
C GLY A 195 14.79 17.73 13.02
N GLY A 196 15.14 17.80 14.30
CA GLY A 196 16.41 17.27 14.80
C GLY A 196 16.46 15.73 14.79
N ALA A 197 17.43 15.11 14.12
CA ALA A 197 17.64 13.66 14.20
C ALA A 197 18.15 13.29 15.61
N ARG A 198 17.32 12.68 16.45
CA ARG A 198 17.78 12.07 17.70
C ARG A 198 18.15 10.61 17.46
N LYS A 199 19.36 10.21 17.84
CA LYS A 199 19.81 8.80 17.80
C LYS A 199 18.84 7.94 18.61
N ALA A 200 18.39 6.84 18.01
CA ALA A 200 17.71 5.78 18.73
C ALA A 200 18.59 5.32 19.91
N ARG A 201 18.05 5.34 21.12
CA ARG A 201 18.72 4.77 22.29
C ARG A 201 18.58 3.24 22.17
N GLY A 202 19.62 2.61 21.64
CA GLY A 202 19.70 1.16 21.49
C GLY A 202 21.15 0.67 21.35
N ALA A 203 21.63 0.06 22.45
CA ALA A 203 22.85 -0.75 22.61
C ALA A 203 24.22 -0.05 22.82
N ALA A 204 24.69 -0.16 24.08
CA ALA A 204 26.06 -0.11 24.62
C ALA A 204 26.83 1.23 24.68
N ALA A 205 26.94 1.81 25.89
CA ALA A 205 28.19 2.28 26.54
C ALA A 205 27.90 3.09 27.83
N GLN A 206 28.85 3.02 28.77
CA GLN A 206 28.94 3.58 30.12
C GLN A 206 28.62 5.09 30.32
N GLU A 207 28.27 5.38 31.59
CA GLU A 207 28.42 6.60 32.39
C GLU A 207 28.99 7.89 31.75
N ALA A 208 28.23 8.98 31.86
CA ALA A 208 28.70 10.30 32.28
C ALA A 208 27.48 11.16 32.69
N ASP A 209 27.54 11.75 33.89
CA ASP A 209 26.75 12.91 34.33
C ASP A 209 26.99 14.09 33.39
N ASP A 210 25.95 14.84 33.05
CA ASP A 210 25.86 16.28 33.33
C ASP A 210 24.51 16.87 32.87
N ASP A 211 23.90 17.51 33.86
CA ASP A 211 22.86 18.54 33.91
C ASP A 211 22.64 19.39 32.63
N ASP A 212 21.41 19.37 32.09
CA ASP A 212 20.70 20.61 31.70
C ASP A 212 19.19 20.36 31.63
N GLY A 213 18.45 21.12 32.44
CA GLY A 213 17.01 21.00 32.65
C GLY A 213 16.20 21.47 31.44
N GLY A 214 15.51 20.54 30.80
CA GLY A 214 14.53 20.82 29.74
C GLY A 214 13.46 19.75 29.68
N GLY A 215 12.37 19.98 30.44
CA GLY A 215 11.21 19.11 30.65
C GLY A 215 10.91 18.04 29.60
N ASP A 216 10.94 16.79 30.06
CA ASP A 216 10.34 15.62 29.42
C ASP A 216 8.90 15.92 29.00
N THR A 217 8.67 16.01 27.69
CA THR A 217 7.33 15.96 27.11
C THR A 217 7.26 14.75 26.16
N PRO A 218 6.24 13.86 26.29
CA PRO A 218 6.00 12.73 25.38
C PRO A 218 5.83 13.12 23.89
N ALA A 219 5.81 14.41 23.58
CA ALA A 219 5.60 14.99 22.25
C ALA A 219 6.75 14.77 21.26
N ALA A 220 7.94 14.33 21.71
CA ALA A 220 9.14 14.20 20.87
C ALA A 220 9.55 12.75 20.54
N GLU A 221 8.77 11.75 20.94
CA GLU A 221 9.06 10.34 20.63
C GLU A 221 8.70 10.01 19.17
N GLY A 222 9.56 9.27 18.47
CA GLY A 222 9.36 8.86 17.07
C GLY A 222 10.68 8.81 16.29
N ALA A 223 10.89 7.75 15.51
CA ALA A 223 12.10 7.53 14.72
C ALA A 223 12.15 8.44 13.48
N SER A 224 11.00 8.85 12.96
CA SER A 224 10.88 9.76 11.81
C SER A 224 10.33 11.12 12.20
N VAL A 225 10.57 12.14 11.36
CA VAL A 225 9.91 13.46 11.49
C VAL A 225 8.38 13.29 11.43
N GLN A 226 7.89 12.38 10.58
CA GLN A 226 6.47 12.11 10.41
C GLN A 226 5.81 11.54 11.67
N GLU A 227 6.48 10.62 12.37
CA GLU A 227 5.97 10.05 13.63
C GLU A 227 5.90 11.11 14.74
N ARG A 228 6.93 11.95 14.83
CA ARG A 228 6.99 13.03 15.83
C ARG A 228 5.87 14.05 15.65
N ILE A 229 5.54 14.42 14.41
CA ILE A 229 4.41 15.31 14.11
C ILE A 229 3.10 14.73 14.66
N VAL A 230 2.83 13.45 14.38
CA VAL A 230 1.59 12.81 14.84
C VAL A 230 1.59 12.71 16.36
N ASN A 231 2.68 12.23 16.98
CA ASN A 231 2.77 12.10 18.44
C ASN A 231 2.61 13.44 19.16
N ALA A 232 3.23 14.50 18.63
CA ALA A 232 3.08 15.85 19.17
C ALA A 232 1.64 16.36 19.09
N TRP A 233 0.91 16.07 18.02
CA TRP A 233 -0.50 16.47 17.89
C TRP A 233 -1.38 15.81 18.96
N PHE A 234 -1.18 14.51 19.24
CA PHE A 234 -1.90 13.81 20.31
C PHE A 234 -1.47 14.27 21.70
N ALA A 235 -0.18 14.56 21.91
CA ALA A 235 0.34 15.06 23.18
C ALA A 235 -0.10 16.50 23.50
N ALA A 236 -0.27 17.35 22.47
CA ALA A 236 -0.67 18.74 22.62
C ALA A 236 -2.14 18.91 23.07
N GLY A 237 -2.95 17.84 23.08
CA GLY A 237 -4.35 17.85 23.52
C GLY A 237 -5.27 18.78 22.71
N LYS A 238 -4.86 19.19 21.51
CA LYS A 238 -5.45 20.31 20.76
C LYS A 238 -6.65 19.98 19.87
N PRO A 239 -7.15 18.74 19.87
CA PRO A 239 -8.59 18.53 19.83
C PRO A 239 -9.05 17.84 21.11
N LYS A 240 -10.14 18.34 21.71
CA LYS A 240 -10.97 17.52 22.60
C LYS A 240 -11.51 16.37 21.74
N LEU A 241 -10.82 15.23 21.80
CA LEU A 241 -11.30 14.01 21.16
C LEU A 241 -12.70 13.69 21.72
N PRO A 242 -13.68 13.43 20.85
CA PRO A 242 -14.99 12.95 21.28
C PRO A 242 -14.82 11.74 22.19
N LYS A 243 -15.66 11.63 23.24
CA LYS A 243 -15.64 10.45 24.15
C LYS A 243 -15.86 9.11 23.43
N ALA A 244 -16.48 9.15 22.24
CA ALA A 244 -16.70 7.98 21.41
C ALA A 244 -15.43 7.48 20.69
N LEU A 245 -14.32 8.20 20.75
CA LEU A 245 -13.08 7.80 20.08
C LEU A 245 -12.01 7.44 21.10
N ASP A 246 -11.49 6.21 20.99
CA ASP A 246 -10.27 5.82 21.69
C ASP A 246 -9.05 6.58 21.13
N ALA A 247 -8.45 7.42 21.97
CA ALA A 247 -7.32 8.27 21.61
C ALA A 247 -6.05 7.47 21.28
N ALA A 248 -5.77 6.40 22.03
CA ALA A 248 -4.58 5.58 21.82
C ALA A 248 -4.70 4.78 20.53
N LEU A 249 -5.89 4.24 20.27
CA LEU A 249 -6.19 3.54 19.04
C LEU A 249 -6.11 4.48 17.84
N LEU A 250 -6.70 5.67 17.93
CA LEU A 250 -6.64 6.67 16.85
C LEU A 250 -5.20 7.11 16.56
N GLN A 251 -4.37 7.31 17.58
CA GLN A 251 -2.94 7.64 17.42
C GLN A 251 -2.19 6.53 16.68
N ARG A 252 -2.39 5.27 17.07
CA ARG A 252 -1.80 4.11 16.39
C ARG A 252 -2.16 4.08 14.91
N HIS A 253 -3.44 4.30 14.59
CA HIS A 253 -3.92 4.31 13.22
C HIS A 253 -3.43 5.53 12.43
N ALA A 254 -3.30 6.70 13.08
CA ALA A 254 -2.73 7.92 12.50
C ALA A 254 -1.27 7.74 12.11
N LEU A 255 -0.46 7.14 12.99
CA LEU A 255 0.94 6.82 12.71
C LEU A 255 1.06 5.84 11.53
N ARG A 256 0.26 4.77 11.53
CA ARG A 256 0.23 3.79 10.43
C ARG A 256 -0.16 4.44 9.10
N TYR A 257 -1.19 5.27 9.09
CA TYR A 257 -1.63 5.99 7.90
C TYR A 257 -0.56 6.94 7.34
N ALA A 258 0.07 7.72 8.22
CA ALA A 258 1.10 8.67 7.82
C ALA A 258 2.37 7.96 7.32
N ARG A 259 2.77 6.84 7.95
CA ARG A 259 3.89 6.01 7.49
C ARG A 259 3.59 5.38 6.13
N GLY A 260 2.44 4.72 6.00
CA GLY A 260 2.05 4.03 4.76
C GLY A 260 1.83 4.95 3.56
N ARG A 261 1.54 6.24 3.79
CA ARG A 261 1.48 7.27 2.74
C ARG A 261 2.82 7.91 2.37
N SER A 262 3.89 7.58 3.10
CA SER A 262 5.22 8.17 2.93
C SER A 262 6.23 7.21 2.31
N THR A 263 5.91 5.92 2.18
CA THR A 263 6.80 4.88 1.66
C THR A 263 6.17 4.16 0.47
N ASP A 264 6.77 4.34 -0.70
CA ASP A 264 6.32 3.62 -1.89
C ASP A 264 6.66 2.14 -1.77
N PHE A 265 5.91 1.32 -2.47
CA PHE A 265 5.99 -0.12 -2.32
C PHE A 265 5.84 -0.82 -3.69
N PHE A 266 6.23 -2.09 -3.76
CA PHE A 266 6.19 -2.92 -4.95
C PHE A 266 5.27 -4.11 -4.74
N VAL A 267 4.35 -4.32 -5.68
CA VAL A 267 3.62 -5.59 -5.79
C VAL A 267 4.41 -6.53 -6.70
N HIS A 268 4.67 -7.76 -6.28
CA HIS A 268 5.50 -8.74 -6.98
C HIS A 268 4.65 -9.90 -7.55
N PRO A 269 4.22 -9.86 -8.83
CA PRO A 269 3.31 -10.86 -9.45
C PRO A 269 3.86 -12.30 -9.57
N GLN A 270 5.09 -12.54 -9.13
CA GLN A 270 5.75 -13.85 -9.21
C GLN A 270 6.47 -14.18 -7.90
N LEU A 271 5.98 -13.62 -6.79
CA LEU A 271 6.59 -13.75 -5.47
C LEU A 271 6.81 -15.21 -5.07
N GLY A 272 5.83 -16.08 -5.33
CA GLY A 272 5.92 -17.50 -5.00
C GLY A 272 7.12 -18.17 -5.65
N ARG A 273 7.27 -18.02 -6.98
CA ARG A 273 8.40 -18.59 -7.72
C ARG A 273 9.73 -18.03 -7.24
N PHE A 274 9.79 -16.73 -6.98
CA PHE A 274 10.98 -16.05 -6.48
C PHE A 274 11.40 -16.59 -5.10
N LEU A 275 10.52 -16.57 -4.11
CA LEU A 275 10.82 -17.03 -2.76
C LEU A 275 11.09 -18.54 -2.71
N GLN A 276 10.42 -19.36 -3.52
CA GLN A 276 10.71 -20.79 -3.60
C GLN A 276 12.14 -21.06 -4.09
N GLY A 277 12.59 -20.34 -5.13
CA GLY A 277 13.95 -20.45 -5.63
C GLY A 277 15.00 -19.98 -4.63
N GLU A 278 14.75 -18.86 -3.97
CA GLU A 278 15.64 -18.32 -2.94
C GLU A 278 15.67 -19.20 -1.68
N LEU A 279 14.55 -19.79 -1.28
CA LEU A 279 14.47 -20.73 -0.16
C LEU A 279 15.27 -21.99 -0.45
N ASP A 280 15.12 -22.57 -1.64
CA ASP A 280 15.88 -23.77 -2.04
C ASP A 280 17.39 -23.49 -2.05
N HIS A 281 17.80 -22.32 -2.55
CA HIS A 281 19.21 -21.90 -2.49
C HIS A 281 19.69 -21.72 -1.05
N TYR A 282 18.94 -20.98 -0.23
CA TYR A 282 19.27 -20.72 1.17
C TYR A 282 19.43 -22.02 1.97
N LEU A 283 18.51 -22.97 1.80
CA LEU A 283 18.57 -24.23 2.52
C LEU A 283 19.79 -25.08 2.11
N ARG A 284 20.17 -25.06 0.83
CA ARG A 284 21.36 -25.80 0.35
C ARG A 284 22.67 -25.14 0.73
N ALA A 285 22.73 -23.82 0.74
CA ALA A 285 23.98 -23.07 0.89
C ALA A 285 24.27 -22.64 2.34
N GLU A 286 23.24 -22.33 3.13
CA GLU A 286 23.38 -21.71 4.45
C GLU A 286 22.83 -22.59 5.59
N PHE A 287 21.81 -23.42 5.34
CA PHE A 287 21.16 -24.20 6.41
C PHE A 287 21.88 -25.51 6.74
N VAL A 288 22.47 -26.19 5.75
CA VAL A 288 23.07 -27.51 5.92
C VAL A 288 24.57 -27.49 5.68
N ASN A 289 25.34 -27.92 6.68
CA ASN A 289 26.77 -28.22 6.55
C ASN A 289 26.95 -29.74 6.48
N LEU A 290 26.92 -30.29 5.27
CA LEU A 290 27.02 -31.75 5.07
C LEU A 290 28.46 -32.28 5.12
N TRP A 291 29.45 -31.44 4.79
CA TRP A 291 30.80 -31.89 4.46
C TRP A 291 31.58 -32.53 5.61
N ASP A 292 31.35 -32.06 6.84
CA ASP A 292 32.09 -32.51 8.03
C ASP A 292 31.27 -33.47 8.91
N LEU A 293 30.11 -33.92 8.44
CA LEU A 293 29.21 -34.77 9.22
C LEU A 293 29.43 -36.27 8.93
N PRO A 294 29.36 -37.13 9.97
CA PRO A 294 29.40 -38.57 9.77
C PRO A 294 28.15 -39.07 9.04
N ASP A 295 28.29 -40.13 8.25
CA ASP A 295 27.19 -40.69 7.44
C ASP A 295 25.92 -41.00 8.25
N ALA A 296 26.08 -41.46 9.49
CA ALA A 296 24.98 -41.74 10.41
C ALA A 296 24.11 -40.51 10.74
N ALA A 297 24.66 -39.30 10.66
CA ALA A 297 23.94 -38.05 10.92
C ALA A 297 23.23 -37.48 9.67
N LEU A 298 23.60 -37.94 8.47
CA LEU A 298 23.11 -37.36 7.20
C LEU A 298 21.60 -37.51 7.02
N ALA A 299 21.03 -38.66 7.40
CA ALA A 299 19.59 -38.90 7.27
C ALA A 299 18.78 -37.90 8.10
N ARG A 300 19.23 -37.59 9.32
CA ARG A 300 18.56 -36.65 10.22
C ARG A 300 18.70 -35.20 9.75
N GLU A 301 19.88 -34.78 9.28
CA GLU A 301 20.05 -33.43 8.71
C GLU A 301 19.25 -33.24 7.41
N ARG A 302 19.18 -34.26 6.54
CA ARG A 302 18.30 -34.23 5.36
C ARG A 302 16.83 -34.10 5.75
N GLY A 303 16.42 -34.81 6.79
CA GLY A 303 15.08 -34.67 7.37
C GLY A 303 14.78 -33.24 7.80
N LYS A 304 15.69 -32.59 8.54
CA LYS A 304 15.55 -31.18 8.93
C LYS A 304 15.44 -30.22 7.74
N LEU A 305 16.22 -30.44 6.68
CA LEU A 305 16.11 -29.66 5.45
C LEU A 305 14.74 -29.84 4.79
N ALA A 306 14.23 -31.08 4.74
CA ALA A 306 12.92 -31.37 4.18
C ALA A 306 11.81 -30.65 4.96
N ILE A 307 11.89 -30.68 6.30
CA ILE A 307 10.96 -29.97 7.19
C ILE A 307 11.00 -28.46 6.94
N ALA A 308 12.19 -27.84 6.96
CA ALA A 308 12.32 -26.40 6.71
C ALA A 308 11.82 -26.01 5.32
N ARG A 309 12.05 -26.85 4.29
CA ARG A 309 11.56 -26.63 2.93
C ARG A 309 10.04 -26.70 2.84
N ASP A 310 9.42 -27.70 3.46
CA ASP A 310 7.97 -27.90 3.45
C ASP A 310 7.25 -26.74 4.15
N ILE A 311 7.70 -26.39 5.36
CA ILE A 311 7.14 -25.29 6.13
C ILE A 311 7.34 -23.95 5.42
N GLY A 312 8.56 -23.69 4.94
CA GLY A 312 8.85 -22.48 4.20
C GLY A 312 8.01 -22.38 2.92
N GLY A 313 7.82 -23.50 2.22
CA GLY A 313 6.93 -23.58 1.05
C GLY A 313 5.48 -23.25 1.38
N ALA A 314 4.92 -23.85 2.44
CA ALA A 314 3.55 -23.57 2.86
C ALA A 314 3.32 -22.09 3.23
N ILE A 315 4.30 -21.44 3.86
CA ILE A 315 4.23 -20.00 4.13
C ILE A 315 4.32 -19.19 2.84
N ILE A 316 5.24 -19.56 1.94
CA ILE A 316 5.39 -18.89 0.64
C ILE A 316 4.09 -18.99 -0.16
N ASP A 317 3.37 -20.11 -0.11
CA ASP A 317 2.10 -20.26 -0.84
C ASP A 317 1.04 -19.28 -0.31
N VAL A 318 0.96 -19.06 1.00
CA VAL A 318 0.06 -18.05 1.58
C VAL A 318 0.45 -16.64 1.14
N LEU A 319 1.75 -16.31 1.20
CA LEU A 319 2.25 -14.99 0.81
C LEU A 319 2.05 -14.73 -0.70
N ALA A 320 2.34 -15.73 -1.54
CA ALA A 320 2.13 -15.68 -2.97
C ALA A 320 0.66 -15.48 -3.32
N ALA A 321 -0.27 -16.19 -2.67
CA ALA A 321 -1.69 -16.00 -2.91
C ALA A 321 -2.17 -14.57 -2.59
N LEU A 322 -1.63 -13.95 -1.54
CA LEU A 322 -1.93 -12.55 -1.21
C LEU A 322 -1.37 -11.60 -2.26
N GLU A 323 -0.13 -11.83 -2.70
CA GLU A 323 0.55 -11.00 -3.68
C GLU A 323 -0.09 -11.11 -5.07
N ASP A 324 -0.45 -12.33 -5.48
CA ASP A 324 -1.16 -12.59 -6.74
C ASP A 324 -2.52 -11.89 -6.77
N LEU A 325 -3.22 -11.86 -5.64
CA LEU A 325 -4.47 -11.11 -5.51
C LEU A 325 -4.22 -9.59 -5.63
N GLN A 326 -3.16 -9.07 -5.00
CA GLN A 326 -2.80 -7.66 -5.14
C GLN A 326 -2.44 -7.32 -6.60
N ALA A 327 -1.65 -8.16 -7.26
CA ALA A 327 -1.30 -8.01 -8.67
C ALA A 327 -2.54 -8.05 -9.56
N ALA A 328 -3.46 -9.00 -9.33
CA ALA A 328 -4.71 -9.09 -10.08
C ALA A 328 -5.61 -7.86 -9.88
N LEU A 329 -5.64 -7.28 -8.67
CA LEU A 329 -6.34 -6.02 -8.41
C LEU A 329 -5.67 -4.84 -9.09
N PHE A 330 -4.34 -4.79 -9.12
CA PHE A 330 -3.56 -3.75 -9.76
C PHE A 330 -3.71 -3.77 -11.29
N GLU A 331 -3.65 -4.97 -11.89
CA GLU A 331 -3.79 -5.19 -13.33
C GLU A 331 -5.25 -5.16 -13.79
N LYS A 332 -6.20 -5.02 -12.86
CA LYS A 332 -7.62 -4.96 -13.16
C LYS A 332 -7.89 -3.81 -14.11
N ARG A 333 -8.25 -4.15 -15.34
CA ARG A 333 -8.63 -3.17 -16.36
C ARG A 333 -9.79 -2.34 -15.83
N LYS A 334 -9.67 -1.01 -15.94
CA LYS A 334 -10.76 -0.09 -15.60
C LYS A 334 -11.99 -0.47 -16.42
N PHE A 335 -13.12 -0.65 -15.76
CA PHE A 335 -14.39 -0.84 -16.47
C PHE A 335 -14.77 0.48 -17.13
N VAL A 336 -14.95 0.45 -18.44
CA VAL A 336 -15.57 1.56 -19.16
C VAL A 336 -17.07 1.47 -18.90
N LEU A 337 -17.59 2.31 -17.99
CA LEU A 337 -19.02 2.35 -17.67
C LEU A 337 -19.85 2.98 -18.80
N ALA A 338 -19.26 3.97 -19.47
CA ALA A 338 -19.83 4.62 -20.63
C ALA A 338 -18.69 5.13 -21.53
N ALA A 339 -18.95 5.15 -22.83
CA ALA A 339 -18.10 5.78 -23.82
C ALA A 339 -18.92 6.85 -24.53
N HIS A 340 -18.41 8.07 -24.54
CA HIS A 340 -19.01 9.19 -25.22
C HIS A 340 -17.99 9.76 -26.21
N TYR A 341 -18.50 10.36 -27.28
CA TYR A 341 -17.72 10.83 -28.41
C TYR A 341 -17.74 12.35 -28.46
N LEU A 342 -16.59 12.93 -28.77
CA LEU A 342 -16.44 14.36 -29.05
C LEU A 342 -16.05 14.52 -30.51
N VAL A 343 -16.95 15.09 -31.30
CA VAL A 343 -16.75 15.37 -32.72
C VAL A 343 -17.06 16.84 -32.96
N GLN A 344 -16.21 17.58 -33.66
CA GLN A 344 -16.43 19.01 -33.87
C GLN A 344 -17.70 19.25 -34.69
N CYS A 345 -18.59 20.16 -34.25
CA CYS A 345 -19.80 20.51 -35.01
C CYS A 345 -19.47 20.98 -36.43
N SER A 346 -18.42 21.79 -36.61
CA SER A 346 -17.95 22.21 -37.95
C SER A 346 -17.58 21.04 -38.86
N TRP A 347 -17.08 19.95 -38.30
CA TRP A 347 -16.67 18.77 -39.07
C TRP A 347 -17.90 17.94 -39.40
N LEU A 348 -18.78 17.71 -38.42
CA LEU A 348 -20.08 17.03 -38.60
C LEU A 348 -20.91 17.73 -39.68
N ALA A 349 -20.98 19.06 -39.66
CA ALA A 349 -21.70 19.84 -40.67
C ALA A 349 -21.16 19.64 -42.10
N ARG A 350 -19.90 19.25 -42.27
CA ARG A 350 -19.29 18.96 -43.59
C ARG A 350 -19.64 17.56 -44.10
N GLN A 351 -20.16 16.66 -43.26
CA GLN A 351 -20.56 15.29 -43.64
C GLN A 351 -21.94 15.24 -44.34
N GLY A 352 -22.35 16.34 -44.99
CA GLY A 352 -23.62 16.46 -45.70
C GLY A 352 -24.82 16.79 -44.81
N ALA A 353 -26.02 16.61 -45.36
CA ALA A 353 -27.27 17.03 -44.72
C ALA A 353 -27.53 16.31 -43.37
N ALA A 354 -27.15 15.03 -43.26
CA ALA A 354 -27.31 14.26 -42.03
C ALA A 354 -26.45 14.83 -40.89
N GLY A 355 -25.17 15.13 -41.15
CA GLY A 355 -24.28 15.74 -40.17
C GLY A 355 -24.70 17.18 -39.80
N ALA A 356 -25.18 17.96 -40.75
CA ALA A 356 -25.73 19.29 -40.48
C ALA A 356 -27.00 19.23 -39.60
N ALA A 357 -27.88 18.25 -39.81
CA ALA A 357 -29.08 18.05 -38.98
C ALA A 357 -28.72 17.68 -37.53
N LEU A 358 -27.66 16.88 -37.32
CA LEU A 358 -27.14 16.58 -35.98
C LEU A 358 -26.63 17.82 -35.26
N VAL A 359 -25.92 18.71 -35.96
CA VAL A 359 -25.45 19.98 -35.39
C VAL A 359 -26.62 20.89 -35.01
N GLN A 360 -27.65 20.97 -35.85
CA GLN A 360 -28.85 21.75 -35.55
C GLN A 360 -29.60 21.20 -34.32
N ARG A 361 -29.75 19.87 -34.23
CA ARG A 361 -30.33 19.21 -33.05
C ARG A 361 -29.53 19.51 -31.78
N ALA A 362 -28.20 19.46 -31.86
CA ALA A 362 -27.34 19.81 -30.74
C ALA A 362 -27.48 21.28 -30.33
N ALA A 363 -27.57 22.19 -31.30
CA ALA A 363 -27.75 23.63 -31.06
C ALA A 363 -29.10 23.98 -30.42
N ALA A 364 -30.15 23.21 -30.75
CA ALA A 364 -31.49 23.37 -30.18
C ALA A 364 -31.64 22.71 -28.80
N HIS A 365 -30.70 21.87 -28.38
CA HIS A 365 -30.78 21.15 -27.11
C HIS A 365 -30.32 22.03 -25.93
N ALA A 366 -31.25 22.40 -25.04
CA ALA A 366 -30.97 23.33 -23.95
C ALA A 366 -29.84 22.87 -22.99
N PRO A 367 -29.77 21.59 -22.57
CA PRO A 367 -28.62 21.09 -21.79
C PRO A 367 -27.29 21.21 -22.54
N GLN A 368 -27.28 21.01 -23.86
CA GLN A 368 -26.07 21.17 -24.67
C GLN A 368 -25.61 22.63 -24.72
N ALA A 369 -26.53 23.57 -24.92
CA ALA A 369 -26.22 24.99 -24.90
C ALA A 369 -25.68 25.44 -23.52
N ALA A 370 -26.21 24.88 -22.42
CA ALA A 370 -25.68 25.10 -21.08
C ALA A 370 -24.24 24.55 -20.93
N ARG A 371 -23.97 23.35 -21.44
CA ARG A 371 -22.62 22.77 -21.45
C ARG A 371 -21.62 23.62 -22.24
N TRP A 372 -22.01 24.14 -23.40
CA TRP A 372 -21.15 25.04 -24.18
C TRP A 372 -20.88 26.36 -23.47
N ARG A 373 -21.88 26.97 -22.82
CA ARG A 373 -21.65 28.15 -21.97
C ARG A 373 -20.63 27.88 -20.87
N GLN A 374 -20.75 26.73 -20.20
CA GLN A 374 -19.80 26.31 -19.18
C GLN A 374 -18.37 26.17 -19.74
N TRP A 375 -18.19 25.52 -20.89
CA TRP A 375 -16.86 25.33 -21.49
C TRP A 375 -16.24 26.64 -21.98
N LEU A 376 -17.06 27.58 -22.45
CA LEU A 376 -16.61 28.89 -22.90
C LEU A 376 -16.38 29.89 -21.77
N GLY A 377 -16.71 29.53 -20.52
CA GLY A 377 -16.58 30.43 -19.37
C GLY A 377 -17.54 31.62 -19.42
N GLU A 378 -18.73 31.44 -20.01
CA GLU A 378 -19.78 32.47 -20.03
C GLU A 378 -20.27 32.78 -18.60
N ALA A 379 -20.67 34.02 -18.35
CA ALA A 379 -21.15 34.44 -17.04
C ALA A 379 -22.39 33.64 -16.59
N GLU A 380 -22.52 33.41 -15.28
CA GLU A 380 -23.70 32.76 -14.71
C GLU A 380 -24.98 33.54 -15.05
N GLY A 381 -25.97 32.85 -15.63
CA GLY A 381 -27.19 33.48 -16.14
C GLY A 381 -27.16 33.90 -17.61
N SER A 382 -26.05 33.68 -18.34
CA SER A 382 -25.98 33.91 -19.79
C SER A 382 -27.08 33.13 -20.52
N GLY A 383 -27.92 33.85 -21.28
CA GLY A 383 -29.02 33.31 -22.09
C GLY A 383 -28.61 32.90 -23.51
N ALA A 384 -27.30 32.88 -23.81
CA ALA A 384 -26.80 32.59 -25.15
C ALA A 384 -27.28 31.22 -25.65
N GLY A 385 -27.97 31.23 -26.80
CA GLY A 385 -28.53 30.03 -27.42
C GLY A 385 -27.46 29.19 -28.11
N GLY A 386 -27.70 27.89 -28.31
CA GLY A 386 -26.70 27.02 -28.93
C GLY A 386 -26.29 27.44 -30.35
N ALA A 387 -27.21 27.99 -31.15
CA ALA A 387 -26.91 28.50 -32.48
C ALA A 387 -26.02 29.76 -32.44
N GLU A 388 -26.24 30.65 -31.47
CA GLU A 388 -25.41 31.84 -31.25
C GLU A 388 -23.99 31.45 -30.82
N LEU A 389 -23.87 30.47 -29.92
CA LEU A 389 -22.58 29.94 -29.47
C LEU A 389 -21.82 29.26 -30.62
N LEU A 390 -22.50 28.51 -31.49
CA LEU A 390 -21.88 27.91 -32.68
C LEU A 390 -21.47 28.94 -33.73
N ALA A 391 -22.21 30.05 -33.87
CA ALA A 391 -21.81 31.12 -34.78
C ALA A 391 -20.49 31.78 -34.34
N ARG A 392 -20.29 31.93 -33.02
CA ARG A 392 -19.04 32.43 -32.43
C ARG A 392 -17.92 31.38 -32.44
N CYS A 393 -18.28 30.12 -32.16
CA CYS A 393 -17.36 29.02 -31.98
C CYS A 393 -17.84 27.77 -32.75
N PRO A 394 -17.61 27.69 -34.08
CA PRO A 394 -18.17 26.63 -34.92
C PRO A 394 -17.61 25.23 -34.63
N HIS A 395 -16.47 25.16 -33.92
CA HIS A 395 -15.78 23.91 -33.61
C HIS A 395 -16.23 23.25 -32.30
N LEU A 396 -17.18 23.85 -31.57
CA LEU A 396 -17.70 23.26 -30.33
C LEU A 396 -18.18 21.82 -30.58
N PRO A 397 -17.74 20.83 -29.79
CA PRO A 397 -18.23 19.46 -29.94
C PRO A 397 -19.58 19.30 -29.21
N PRO A 398 -20.55 18.52 -29.72
CA PRO A 398 -21.68 18.10 -28.91
C PRO A 398 -21.17 17.13 -27.82
N ASP A 399 -21.64 17.33 -26.59
CA ASP A 399 -21.45 16.41 -25.47
C ASP A 399 -22.46 15.28 -25.63
N THR A 400 -22.04 14.21 -26.30
CA THR A 400 -22.92 13.07 -26.62
C THR A 400 -23.50 12.36 -25.39
N ALA A 401 -22.97 12.59 -24.20
CA ALA A 401 -23.55 12.12 -22.94
C ALA A 401 -24.91 12.76 -22.62
N LEU A 402 -25.21 13.92 -23.22
CA LEU A 402 -26.47 14.64 -23.04
C LEU A 402 -27.57 14.15 -23.99
N PHE A 403 -27.28 13.20 -24.88
CA PHE A 403 -28.20 12.70 -25.88
C PHE A 403 -28.41 11.19 -25.75
N ASP A 404 -29.49 10.70 -26.35
CA ASP A 404 -29.82 9.29 -26.39
C ASP A 404 -28.87 8.48 -27.29
N ALA A 405 -29.01 7.15 -27.22
CA ALA A 405 -28.21 6.24 -28.02
C ALA A 405 -28.40 6.45 -29.54
N ALA A 406 -29.59 6.89 -29.97
CA ALA A 406 -29.87 7.14 -31.39
C ALA A 406 -29.01 8.27 -31.94
N PHE A 407 -28.94 9.41 -31.24
CA PHE A 407 -28.04 10.51 -31.60
C PHE A 407 -26.57 10.07 -31.65
N GLN A 408 -26.15 9.24 -30.69
CA GLN A 408 -24.78 8.72 -30.65
C GLN A 408 -24.45 7.85 -31.87
N TRP A 409 -25.35 6.93 -32.24
CA TRP A 409 -25.19 6.08 -33.42
C TRP A 409 -25.20 6.89 -34.72
N GLU A 410 -26.07 7.87 -34.86
CA GLU A 410 -26.11 8.76 -36.02
C GLU A 410 -24.83 9.60 -36.13
N ALA A 411 -24.31 10.11 -35.01
CA ALA A 411 -23.06 10.85 -34.98
C ALA A 411 -21.86 9.98 -35.38
N LEU A 412 -21.82 8.72 -34.91
CA LEU A 412 -20.80 7.75 -35.31
C LEU A 412 -20.91 7.34 -36.77
N ALA A 413 -22.12 7.12 -37.28
CA ALA A 413 -22.34 6.77 -38.69
C ALA A 413 -21.92 7.90 -39.65
N ALA A 414 -21.92 9.15 -39.16
CA ALA A 414 -21.38 10.29 -39.89
C ALA A 414 -19.84 10.35 -39.87
N VAL A 415 -19.17 9.59 -39.00
CA VAL A 415 -17.70 9.47 -38.93
C VAL A 415 -17.24 8.30 -39.80
N PRO A 416 -16.45 8.53 -40.86
CA PRO A 416 -16.03 7.50 -41.82
C PRO A 416 -15.08 6.45 -41.26
#